data_AF-A0A2L0I7N9-F1
#
_entry.id   AF-A0A2L0I7N9-F1
#
_cell.length_a   1.000
_cell.length_b   1.000
_cell.length_c   1.000
_cell.angle_alpha   90.00
_cell.angle_beta   90.00
_cell.angle_gamma   90.00
#
_symmetry.space_group_name_H-M   'P 1'
#
loop_
_entity.id
_entity.type
_entity.pdbx_description
1 polymer ?
#
loop_
_entity_poly.entity_id
_entity_poly.type
_entity_poly.pdbx_seq_one_letter_code
_entity_poly.pdbx_strand_id
1 'polypeptide(L)'
;MKSNVSHHLSGLCRLGFVLGSVAGLIACDDHQSKPLPDTTKTLAQDGVVISAANESYDTRNAKSLTQTATYNALPVEPNVDPKPVPDYAKSYVGRYLTQIDCDGRFAPCTEGKSVFILTLLPDGTVHRSIVHYGKVFVNNSRRVQTESNMTYRKDRWTINPEQTELIVDRKEGAKFYYMIKSPTHLVMNLEKIYDEKERTNQQLFDQGYPAPSKAYELVKDSEFKITE
;
A
#
# COMPACT_ATOMS: atom_id res chain seq x y z
N MET A 1 60.43 9.71 26.66
CA MET A 1 61.58 9.00 27.28
C MET A 1 61.35 7.50 27.17
N LYS A 2 62.44 6.78 26.90
CA LYS A 2 62.52 5.37 26.47
C LYS A 2 62.16 4.36 27.57
N SER A 3 61.87 3.13 27.12
CA SER A 3 62.14 1.80 27.75
C SER A 3 60.86 0.95 27.80
N ASN A 4 60.77 -0.33 27.42
CA ASN A 4 61.57 -1.26 26.60
C ASN A 4 60.73 -2.56 26.49
N VAL A 5 60.73 -3.19 25.29
CA VAL A 5 61.04 -4.62 25.02
C VAL A 5 60.18 -5.68 25.76
N SER A 6 59.22 -6.35 25.12
CA SER A 6 59.32 -7.54 24.22
C SER A 6 59.83 -8.82 24.90
N HIS A 7 59.06 -9.91 24.85
CA HIS A 7 59.50 -11.32 24.71
C HIS A 7 58.23 -12.17 24.41
N HIS A 8 58.09 -12.77 23.23
CA HIS A 8 58.44 -14.15 22.81
C HIS A 8 57.17 -14.98 22.54
N LEU A 9 56.98 -15.49 21.31
CA LEU A 9 57.23 -16.89 20.88
C LEU A 9 56.25 -17.88 21.55
N SER A 10 55.66 -18.89 20.93
CA SER A 10 55.82 -19.54 19.63
C SER A 10 54.92 -20.78 19.65
N GLY A 11 54.34 -21.14 18.51
CA GLY A 11 54.03 -22.52 18.13
C GLY A 11 52.86 -23.19 18.87
N LEU A 12 52.31 -24.29 18.40
CA LEU A 12 52.48 -25.10 17.20
C LEU A 12 51.36 -26.14 17.29
N CYS A 13 50.86 -26.60 16.14
CA CYS A 13 50.22 -27.90 15.89
C CYS A 13 49.35 -28.57 16.98
N ARG A 14 48.16 -29.03 16.59
CA ARG A 14 47.96 -30.43 16.17
C ARG A 14 46.54 -30.72 15.70
N LEU A 15 46.48 -31.53 14.65
CA LEU A 15 45.33 -32.31 14.17
C LEU A 15 44.69 -33.12 15.31
N GLY A 16 43.36 -33.27 15.22
CA GLY A 16 42.61 -34.29 15.94
C GLY A 16 41.27 -34.55 15.26
N PHE A 17 41.24 -35.57 14.39
CA PHE A 17 40.02 -36.23 13.92
C PHE A 17 39.26 -36.83 15.10
N VAL A 18 37.96 -36.56 15.23
CA VAL A 18 37.02 -37.48 15.90
C VAL A 18 35.72 -37.54 15.08
N LEU A 19 35.45 -38.77 14.63
CA LEU A 19 34.25 -39.23 13.93
C LEU A 19 33.04 -39.30 14.87
N GLY A 20 31.86 -39.08 14.29
CA GLY A 20 30.67 -39.89 14.57
C GLY A 20 29.68 -39.33 15.59
N SER A 21 28.51 -38.92 15.09
CA SER A 21 27.17 -39.28 15.59
C SER A 21 26.10 -38.56 14.76
N VAL A 22 25.70 -39.16 13.62
CA VAL A 22 24.44 -38.80 12.94
C VAL A 22 23.35 -39.62 13.61
N ALA A 23 22.56 -38.99 14.48
CA ALA A 23 21.32 -39.58 14.98
C ALA A 23 20.20 -39.28 13.97
N GLY A 24 19.92 -40.26 13.11
CA GLY A 24 18.72 -40.26 12.29
C GLY A 24 17.50 -40.56 13.15
N LEU A 25 16.59 -39.60 13.27
CA LEU A 25 15.22 -39.87 13.70
C LEU A 25 14.47 -40.42 12.50
N ILE A 26 14.28 -41.73 12.45
CA ILE A 26 13.36 -42.37 11.52
C ILE A 26 12.00 -42.37 12.21
N ALA A 27 11.14 -41.42 11.86
CA ALA A 27 9.72 -41.50 12.19
C ALA A 27 9.04 -42.32 11.09
N CYS A 28 8.41 -43.44 11.49
CA CYS A 28 7.50 -44.19 10.64
C CYS A 28 6.19 -43.39 10.54
N ASP A 29 5.87 -42.86 9.36
CA ASP A 29 4.53 -42.40 9.04
C ASP A 29 3.81 -43.57 8.34
N ASP A 30 2.86 -44.19 9.04
CA ASP A 30 1.92 -45.15 8.47
C ASP A 30 0.55 -44.48 8.48
N HIS A 31 0.27 -43.70 7.44
CA HIS A 31 -1.10 -43.31 7.11
C HIS A 31 -1.33 -43.29 5.60
N GLN A 32 -1.86 -44.42 5.16
CA GLN A 32 -2.51 -44.73 3.90
C GLN A 32 -3.34 -43.55 3.32
N SER A 33 -2.87 -42.96 2.22
CA SER A 33 -3.68 -42.08 1.36
C SER A 33 -4.33 -42.94 0.26
N LYS A 34 -5.67 -42.88 0.17
CA LYS A 34 -6.44 -43.50 -0.91
C LYS A 34 -6.05 -42.89 -2.27
N PRO A 35 -5.88 -43.68 -3.34
CA PRO A 35 -5.67 -43.15 -4.68
C PRO A 35 -6.98 -42.60 -5.27
N LEU A 36 -6.88 -41.41 -5.85
CA LEU A 36 -7.90 -40.82 -6.74
C LEU A 36 -7.85 -41.58 -8.08
N PRO A 37 -8.98 -41.98 -8.67
CA PRO A 37 -8.96 -42.76 -9.91
C PRO A 37 -8.52 -41.92 -11.12
N ASP A 38 -7.56 -42.46 -11.88
CA ASP A 38 -7.20 -42.03 -13.22
C ASP A 38 -8.42 -42.09 -14.15
N THR A 39 -8.65 -41.03 -14.93
CA THR A 39 -9.33 -41.14 -16.21
C THR A 39 -8.49 -40.43 -17.26
N THR A 40 -7.55 -41.19 -17.81
CA THR A 40 -6.85 -40.87 -19.04
C THR A 40 -7.85 -40.87 -20.20
N LYS A 41 -8.19 -39.68 -20.72
CA LYS A 41 -8.67 -39.53 -22.10
C LYS A 41 -7.78 -38.50 -22.81
N THR A 42 -6.83 -39.07 -23.55
CA THR A 42 -6.28 -38.65 -24.83
C THR A 42 -6.27 -37.15 -25.13
N LEU A 43 -5.06 -36.57 -25.06
CA LEU A 43 -4.67 -35.40 -25.84
C LEU A 43 -4.71 -35.76 -27.33
N ALA A 44 -5.66 -35.19 -28.07
CA ALA A 44 -5.56 -35.00 -29.51
C ALA A 44 -5.80 -33.52 -29.80
N GLN A 45 -4.89 -32.97 -30.61
CA GLN A 45 -4.90 -31.61 -31.12
C GLN A 45 -6.26 -31.24 -31.72
N ASP A 46 -6.84 -30.11 -31.30
CA ASP A 46 -7.53 -29.20 -32.22
C ASP A 46 -7.76 -27.84 -31.54
N GLY A 47 -7.63 -26.77 -32.32
CA GLY A 47 -7.72 -25.40 -31.85
C GLY A 47 -9.04 -25.08 -31.16
N VAL A 48 -9.02 -24.15 -30.19
CA VAL A 48 -10.22 -23.63 -29.55
C VAL A 48 -11.09 -22.93 -30.59
N VAL A 49 -12.11 -23.63 -31.08
CA VAL A 49 -13.17 -23.05 -31.89
C VAL A 49 -13.98 -22.12 -30.99
N ILE A 50 -13.82 -20.82 -31.16
CA ILE A 50 -14.69 -19.79 -30.57
C ILE A 50 -16.05 -19.90 -31.25
N SER A 51 -16.88 -20.83 -30.78
CA SER A 51 -18.29 -20.87 -31.17
C SER A 51 -19.24 -21.24 -30.03
N ALA A 52 -18.74 -21.32 -28.80
CA ALA A 52 -19.55 -21.51 -27.59
C ALA A 52 -19.96 -20.19 -26.89
N ALA A 53 -19.72 -19.03 -27.52
CA ALA A 53 -20.09 -17.72 -26.96
C ALA A 53 -21.54 -17.28 -27.29
N ASN A 54 -22.26 -18.02 -28.14
CA ASN A 54 -23.62 -17.68 -28.58
C ASN A 54 -24.69 -18.69 -28.12
N GLU A 55 -24.38 -19.57 -27.17
CA GLU A 55 -25.45 -20.28 -26.48
C GLU A 55 -26.15 -19.31 -25.53
N SER A 56 -27.48 -19.20 -25.67
CA SER A 56 -28.30 -18.38 -24.79
C SER A 56 -28.23 -18.93 -23.36
N TYR A 57 -27.29 -18.42 -22.58
CA TYR A 57 -27.22 -18.68 -21.15
C TYR A 57 -28.51 -18.19 -20.50
N ASP A 58 -29.16 -19.07 -19.74
CA ASP A 58 -30.33 -18.73 -18.94
C ASP A 58 -29.94 -17.61 -17.96
N THR A 59 -30.41 -16.40 -18.25
CA THR A 59 -30.11 -15.18 -17.51
C THR A 59 -30.64 -15.23 -16.08
N ARG A 60 -31.45 -16.24 -15.72
CA ARG A 60 -32.03 -16.41 -14.38
C ARG A 60 -31.00 -16.76 -13.30
N ASN A 61 -29.77 -17.17 -13.67
CA ASN A 61 -28.69 -17.45 -12.72
C ASN A 61 -27.40 -16.65 -12.96
N ALA A 62 -27.44 -15.65 -13.86
CA ALA A 62 -26.32 -14.72 -14.03
C ALA A 62 -26.34 -13.69 -12.89
N LYS A 63 -25.55 -13.93 -11.84
CA LYS A 63 -25.32 -12.93 -10.79
C LYS A 63 -24.51 -11.78 -11.37
N SER A 64 -25.08 -10.58 -11.38
CA SER A 64 -24.31 -9.38 -11.73
C SER A 64 -23.14 -9.20 -10.75
N LEU A 65 -22.00 -8.72 -11.23
CA LEU A 65 -20.89 -8.29 -10.37
C LEU A 65 -21.35 -7.25 -9.34
N THR A 66 -22.35 -6.44 -9.69
CA THR A 66 -23.01 -5.51 -8.76
C THR A 66 -23.76 -6.21 -7.63
N GLN A 67 -24.23 -7.45 -7.85
CA GLN A 67 -24.95 -8.26 -6.87
C GLN A 67 -24.01 -9.03 -5.93
N THR A 68 -22.74 -9.20 -6.32
CA THR A 68 -21.70 -9.86 -5.50
C THR A 68 -20.79 -8.85 -4.80
N ALA A 69 -20.76 -7.59 -5.24
CA ALA A 69 -19.94 -6.53 -4.63
C ALA A 69 -20.56 -5.86 -3.39
N THR A 70 -21.86 -6.05 -3.11
CA THR A 70 -22.56 -5.34 -2.02
C THR A 70 -22.28 -5.90 -0.62
N TYR A 71 -21.55 -7.02 -0.51
CA TYR A 71 -21.30 -7.68 0.78
C TYR A 71 -19.86 -7.56 1.30
N ASN A 72 -19.12 -6.55 0.83
CA ASN A 72 -18.02 -5.97 1.61
C ASN A 72 -18.46 -4.59 2.11
N ALA A 73 -19.53 -4.57 2.92
CA ALA A 73 -19.74 -3.44 3.81
C ALA A 73 -18.48 -3.36 4.67
N LEU A 74 -17.64 -2.35 4.41
CA LEU A 74 -16.52 -2.02 5.29
C LEU A 74 -17.08 -1.98 6.71
N PRO A 75 -16.41 -2.60 7.71
CA PRO A 75 -16.89 -2.54 9.07
C PRO A 75 -17.09 -1.07 9.45
N VAL A 76 -18.34 -0.70 9.71
CA VAL A 76 -18.67 0.60 10.30
C VAL A 76 -18.10 0.53 11.72
N GLU A 77 -16.93 1.15 11.90
CA GLU A 77 -16.34 1.30 13.21
C GLU A 77 -17.30 2.08 14.12
N PRO A 78 -17.58 1.61 15.34
CA PRO A 78 -18.39 2.35 16.29
C PRO A 78 -17.62 3.57 16.82
N ASN A 79 -18.28 4.73 16.86
CA ASN A 79 -17.84 5.99 17.47
C ASN A 79 -16.62 6.68 16.84
N VAL A 80 -16.78 7.21 15.63
CA VAL A 80 -16.15 8.50 15.31
C VAL A 80 -17.24 9.54 15.47
N ASP A 81 -17.14 10.40 16.50
CA ASP A 81 -17.97 11.60 16.55
C ASP A 81 -17.69 12.39 15.26
N PRO A 82 -18.66 12.49 14.33
CA PRO A 82 -18.46 13.28 13.13
C PRO A 82 -18.16 14.69 13.61
N LYS A 83 -17.03 15.27 13.21
CA LYS A 83 -16.84 16.72 13.35
C LYS A 83 -16.88 17.30 11.96
N PRO A 84 -18.08 17.69 11.48
CA PRO A 84 -18.24 18.30 10.17
C PRO A 84 -17.24 19.42 9.97
N VAL A 85 -16.76 19.54 8.73
CA VAL A 85 -15.94 20.67 8.35
C VAL A 85 -16.78 21.96 8.40
N PRO A 86 -16.16 23.11 8.72
CA PRO A 86 -16.86 24.39 8.72
C PRO A 86 -17.42 24.73 7.34
N ASP A 87 -18.42 25.62 7.29
CA ASP A 87 -19.13 25.96 6.05
C ASP A 87 -18.19 26.43 4.92
N TYR A 88 -17.17 27.22 5.25
CA TYR A 88 -16.19 27.71 4.28
C TYR A 88 -15.33 26.60 3.66
N ALA A 89 -15.25 25.42 4.29
CA ALA A 89 -14.49 24.28 3.79
C ALA A 89 -15.35 23.35 2.90
N LYS A 90 -16.67 23.51 2.87
CA LYS A 90 -17.58 22.60 2.13
C LYS A 90 -17.30 22.54 0.63
N SER A 91 -16.85 23.64 0.01
CA SER A 91 -16.50 23.69 -1.42
C SER A 91 -15.34 22.77 -1.80
N TYR A 92 -14.49 22.42 -0.83
CA TYR A 92 -13.31 21.57 -1.02
C TYR A 92 -13.60 20.09 -0.84
N VAL A 93 -14.77 19.71 -0.31
CA VAL A 93 -15.22 18.31 -0.27
C VAL A 93 -15.19 17.71 -1.66
N GLY A 94 -14.66 16.48 -1.77
CA GLY A 94 -14.60 15.75 -3.02
C GLY A 94 -13.34 14.91 -3.16
N ARG A 95 -13.22 14.29 -4.34
CA ARG A 95 -12.11 13.42 -4.71
C ARG A 95 -11.13 14.18 -5.58
N TYR A 96 -9.85 14.16 -5.19
CA TYR A 96 -8.76 14.78 -5.91
C TYR A 96 -7.77 13.72 -6.36
N LEU A 97 -7.20 13.90 -7.53
CA LEU A 97 -6.34 12.93 -8.17
C LEU A 97 -5.08 13.59 -8.71
N THR A 98 -4.01 12.83 -8.72
CA THR A 98 -2.77 13.21 -9.39
C THR A 98 -2.05 11.96 -9.88
N GLN A 99 -1.32 12.10 -10.97
CA GLN A 99 -0.48 11.05 -11.50
C GLN A 99 0.90 11.12 -10.84
N ILE A 100 1.34 10.00 -10.27
CA ILE A 100 2.60 9.89 -9.56
C ILE A 100 3.51 8.87 -10.23
N ASP A 101 4.81 9.17 -10.21
CA ASP A 101 5.83 8.26 -10.72
C ASP A 101 6.09 7.16 -9.70
N CYS A 102 6.27 5.94 -10.17
CA CYS A 102 6.65 4.81 -9.34
C CYS A 102 8.16 4.83 -9.09
N ASP A 103 8.61 5.59 -8.09
CA ASP A 103 10.03 5.69 -7.70
C ASP A 103 10.36 4.95 -6.38
N GLY A 104 9.40 4.21 -5.83
CA GLY A 104 9.53 3.48 -4.57
C GLY A 104 9.48 4.33 -3.31
N ARG A 105 9.29 5.66 -3.40
CA ARG A 105 9.28 6.56 -2.23
C ARG A 105 7.88 6.93 -1.79
N PHE A 106 7.09 7.49 -2.70
CA PHE A 106 5.73 7.94 -2.38
C PHE A 106 4.68 6.86 -2.69
N ALA A 107 4.86 6.15 -3.80
CA ALA A 107 4.08 4.97 -4.14
C ALA A 107 4.86 3.70 -3.81
N PRO A 108 4.20 2.62 -3.36
CA PRO A 108 4.82 1.32 -3.17
C PRO A 108 5.00 0.57 -4.52
N CYS A 109 5.55 1.25 -5.52
CA CYS A 109 5.85 0.70 -6.84
C CYS A 109 7.16 1.29 -7.36
N THR A 110 7.87 0.54 -8.20
CA THR A 110 9.23 0.87 -8.68
C THR A 110 9.30 1.22 -10.17
N GLU A 111 8.23 0.99 -10.93
CA GLU A 111 8.18 1.25 -12.37
C GLU A 111 6.79 1.70 -12.81
N GLY A 112 6.74 2.54 -13.84
CA GLY A 112 5.50 3.05 -14.43
C GLY A 112 4.90 4.23 -13.66
N LYS A 113 3.59 4.39 -13.80
CA LYS A 113 2.81 5.48 -13.18
C LYS A 113 1.69 4.91 -12.31
N SER A 114 1.27 5.68 -11.32
CA SER A 114 0.12 5.39 -10.47
C SER A 114 -0.75 6.63 -10.30
N VAL A 115 -1.98 6.45 -9.86
CA VAL A 115 -2.85 7.57 -9.48
C VAL A 115 -2.95 7.61 -7.96
N PHE A 116 -2.53 8.72 -7.38
CA PHE A 116 -2.85 9.03 -5.99
C PHE A 116 -4.21 9.70 -5.92
N ILE A 117 -5.06 9.20 -5.04
CA ILE A 117 -6.42 9.67 -4.82
C ILE A 117 -6.52 10.14 -3.37
N LEU A 118 -6.96 11.38 -3.19
CA LEU A 118 -7.29 11.99 -1.90
C LEU A 118 -8.77 12.37 -1.89
N THR A 119 -9.57 11.69 -1.08
CA THR A 119 -11.01 11.99 -0.93
C THR A 119 -11.24 12.69 0.40
N LEU A 120 -11.71 13.92 0.32
CA LEU A 120 -12.05 14.78 1.46
C LEU A 120 -13.56 14.67 1.71
N LEU A 121 -13.95 14.18 2.90
CA LEU A 121 -15.35 13.98 3.25
C LEU A 121 -15.92 15.13 4.08
N PRO A 122 -17.26 15.36 4.04
CA PRO A 122 -17.92 16.44 4.78
C PRO A 122 -17.77 16.39 6.31
N ASP A 123 -17.52 15.20 6.86
CA ASP A 123 -17.34 14.96 8.29
C ASP A 123 -15.89 15.21 8.78
N GLY A 124 -15.04 15.76 7.90
CA GLY A 124 -13.64 16.06 8.18
C GLY A 124 -12.72 14.84 8.15
N THR A 125 -13.17 13.71 7.62
CA THR A 125 -12.35 12.51 7.40
C THR A 125 -11.73 12.50 6.00
N VAL A 126 -10.65 11.75 5.85
CA VAL A 126 -9.90 11.61 4.60
C VAL A 126 -9.75 10.14 4.22
N HIS A 127 -10.03 9.84 2.96
CA HIS A 127 -9.60 8.57 2.35
C HIS A 127 -8.45 8.80 1.39
N ARG A 128 -7.45 7.92 1.46
CA ARG A 128 -6.32 7.88 0.54
C ARG A 128 -6.20 6.52 -0.12
N SER A 129 -5.97 6.52 -1.42
CA SER A 129 -5.59 5.31 -2.16
C SER A 129 -4.58 5.62 -3.24
N ILE A 130 -3.77 4.62 -3.58
CA ILE A 130 -2.86 4.65 -4.73
C ILE A 130 -3.29 3.51 -5.64
N VAL A 131 -3.63 3.84 -6.87
CA VAL A 131 -4.08 2.86 -7.88
C VAL A 131 -2.99 2.73 -8.92
N HIS A 132 -2.47 1.52 -9.09
CA HIS A 132 -1.45 1.21 -10.09
C HIS A 132 -2.11 0.81 -11.42
N TYR A 133 -1.56 1.27 -12.54
CA TYR A 133 -2.01 0.81 -13.85
C TYR A 133 -1.42 -0.58 -14.17
N GLY A 134 -2.28 -1.54 -14.52
CA GLY A 134 -1.88 -2.75 -15.26
C GLY A 134 -1.21 -3.90 -14.51
N LYS A 135 -0.93 -3.81 -13.20
CA LYS A 135 -0.40 -4.95 -12.42
C LYS A 135 -1.00 -5.01 -11.02
N VAL A 136 -1.63 -6.14 -10.67
CA VAL A 136 -2.00 -6.47 -9.29
C VAL A 136 -0.70 -6.87 -8.58
N PHE A 137 -0.10 -5.96 -7.83
CA PHE A 137 1.06 -6.29 -7.01
C PHE A 137 0.59 -7.03 -5.76
N VAL A 138 1.03 -8.28 -5.60
CA VAL A 138 0.96 -8.95 -4.30
C VAL A 138 2.00 -8.25 -3.42
N ASN A 139 1.52 -7.56 -2.38
CA ASN A 139 2.37 -6.80 -1.48
C ASN A 139 3.30 -7.73 -0.70
N ASN A 140 4.48 -8.03 -1.25
CA ASN A 140 5.51 -8.86 -0.62
C ASN A 140 6.38 -8.07 0.38
N SER A 141 5.97 -6.85 0.75
CA SER A 141 6.64 -6.04 1.75
C SER A 141 6.45 -6.68 3.13
N ARG A 142 7.36 -7.59 3.50
CA ARG A 142 7.45 -8.22 4.83
C ARG A 142 7.57 -7.21 5.99
N ARG A 143 7.70 -5.91 5.70
CA ARG A 143 7.73 -4.80 6.68
C ARG A 143 6.44 -3.99 6.78
N VAL A 144 5.46 -4.23 5.91
CA VAL A 144 4.10 -3.64 5.97
C VAL A 144 3.05 -4.75 6.16
N GLN A 145 3.45 -5.85 6.81
CA GLN A 145 2.60 -7.02 7.06
C GLN A 145 2.00 -7.05 8.47
N THR A 146 2.08 -5.96 9.23
CA THR A 146 1.39 -5.89 10.54
C THR A 146 0.01 -5.23 10.47
N GLU A 147 -0.44 -4.67 9.33
CA GLU A 147 -1.78 -4.07 9.22
C GLU A 147 -2.39 -4.15 7.79
N SER A 148 -2.13 -5.24 7.06
CA SER A 148 -2.89 -5.51 5.83
C SER A 148 -4.29 -6.00 6.20
N ASN A 149 -5.26 -5.08 6.27
CA ASN A 149 -6.66 -5.26 5.84
C ASN A 149 -7.46 -4.01 6.15
N MET A 150 -7.47 -3.04 5.23
CA MET A 150 -8.55 -2.06 5.01
C MET A 150 -9.27 -1.50 6.26
N THR A 151 -8.57 -1.32 7.38
CA THR A 151 -9.13 -0.63 8.53
C THR A 151 -9.00 0.83 8.18
N TYR A 152 -10.13 1.42 7.81
CA TYR A 152 -10.33 2.85 7.60
C TYR A 152 -9.33 3.66 8.44
N ARG A 153 -8.31 4.23 7.79
CA ARG A 153 -7.33 5.05 8.49
C ARG A 153 -8.04 6.34 8.90
N LYS A 154 -8.04 6.66 10.19
CA LYS A 154 -8.71 7.82 10.80
C LYS A 154 -8.00 9.13 10.47
N ASP A 155 -7.61 9.30 9.21
CA ASP A 155 -6.99 10.51 8.71
C ASP A 155 -8.06 11.62 8.69
N ARG A 156 -7.66 12.83 9.06
CA ARG A 156 -8.54 13.99 9.11
C ARG A 156 -8.01 15.10 8.24
N TRP A 157 -8.90 16.01 7.84
CA TRP A 157 -8.49 17.22 7.15
C TRP A 157 -9.12 18.46 7.74
N THR A 158 -8.40 19.57 7.58
CA THR A 158 -8.85 20.91 7.93
C THR A 158 -8.37 21.90 6.87
N ILE A 159 -9.02 23.07 6.82
CA ILE A 159 -8.59 24.22 6.03
C ILE A 159 -8.47 25.41 6.98
N ASN A 160 -7.46 26.25 6.80
CA ASN A 160 -7.35 27.49 7.55
C ASN A 160 -8.45 28.49 7.15
N PRO A 161 -8.90 29.39 8.05
CA PRO A 161 -9.98 30.34 7.74
C PRO A 161 -9.73 31.21 6.50
N GLU A 162 -8.46 31.50 6.18
CA GLU A 162 -8.05 32.27 5.01
C GLU A 162 -8.14 31.47 3.69
N GLN A 163 -8.43 30.16 3.76
CA GLN A 163 -8.57 29.24 2.63
C GLN A 163 -7.36 29.19 1.71
N THR A 164 -6.17 29.31 2.28
CA THR A 164 -4.90 29.24 1.55
C THR A 164 -4.23 27.87 1.68
N GLU A 165 -4.61 27.10 2.70
CA GLU A 165 -3.95 25.87 3.08
C GLU A 165 -4.93 24.81 3.57
N LEU A 166 -4.74 23.60 3.06
CA LEU A 166 -5.39 22.39 3.54
C LEU A 166 -4.35 21.52 4.25
N ILE A 167 -4.73 20.98 5.41
CA ILE A 167 -3.88 20.11 6.22
C ILE A 167 -4.56 18.76 6.30
N VAL A 168 -3.82 17.68 6.03
CA VAL A 168 -4.22 16.30 6.28
C VAL A 168 -3.42 15.76 7.45
N ASP A 169 -4.10 15.52 8.56
CA ASP A 169 -3.55 14.85 9.73
C ASP A 169 -3.75 13.35 9.59
N ARG A 170 -2.65 12.60 9.54
CA ARG A 170 -2.64 11.15 9.39
C ARG A 170 -2.79 10.50 10.76
N LYS A 171 -3.43 9.33 10.83
CA LYS A 171 -3.56 8.56 12.09
C LYS A 171 -2.19 8.32 12.74
N GLU A 172 -1.15 8.11 11.93
CA GLU A 172 0.22 7.86 12.40
C GLU A 172 0.92 9.13 12.95
N GLY A 173 0.26 10.30 12.89
CA GLY A 173 0.77 11.58 13.40
C GLY A 173 1.42 12.46 12.34
N ALA A 174 1.65 11.94 11.13
CA ALA A 174 2.19 12.74 10.03
C ALA A 174 1.20 13.82 9.57
N LYS A 175 1.71 14.98 9.16
CA LYS A 175 0.94 16.08 8.59
C LYS A 175 1.33 16.33 7.14
N PHE A 176 0.34 16.35 6.27
CA PHE A 176 0.52 16.69 4.86
C PHE A 176 -0.15 18.01 4.57
N TYR A 177 0.64 18.95 4.07
CA TYR A 177 0.21 20.32 3.78
C TYR A 177 -0.04 20.48 2.29
N TYR A 178 -1.10 21.21 1.94
CA TYR A 178 -1.45 21.53 0.56
C TYR A 178 -1.75 23.02 0.46
N MET A 179 -1.08 23.71 -0.47
CA MET A 179 -1.48 25.04 -0.90
C MET A 179 -2.75 24.94 -1.74
N ILE A 180 -3.71 25.80 -1.45
CA ILE A 180 -4.95 25.91 -2.22
C ILE A 180 -4.71 26.89 -3.38
N LYS A 181 -4.67 26.37 -4.62
CA LYS A 181 -4.67 27.22 -5.82
C LYS A 181 -6.10 27.64 -6.19
N SER A 182 -7.04 26.71 -6.05
CA SER A 182 -8.47 26.91 -6.25
C SER A 182 -9.25 25.82 -5.49
N PRO A 183 -10.59 25.90 -5.40
CA PRO A 183 -11.41 24.82 -4.85
C PRO A 183 -11.31 23.47 -5.60
N THR A 184 -10.66 23.44 -6.76
CA THR A 184 -10.45 22.22 -7.56
C THR A 184 -8.98 21.84 -7.73
N HIS A 185 -8.04 22.68 -7.29
CA HIS A 185 -6.59 22.45 -7.42
C HIS A 185 -5.86 22.64 -6.08
N LEU A 186 -5.25 21.55 -5.61
CA LEU A 186 -4.44 21.50 -4.39
C LEU A 186 -3.00 21.15 -4.75
N VAL A 187 -2.00 21.80 -4.16
CA VAL A 187 -0.59 21.49 -4.42
C VAL A 187 0.11 21.13 -3.13
N MET A 188 0.73 19.96 -3.07
CA MET A 188 1.50 19.56 -1.89
C MET A 188 2.59 20.59 -1.56
N ASN A 189 2.61 21.06 -0.33
CA ASN A 189 3.64 21.97 0.19
C ASN A 189 4.79 21.16 0.77
N LEU A 190 5.76 20.79 -0.08
CA LEU A 190 6.91 20.01 0.35
C LEU A 190 7.74 20.73 1.42
N GLU A 191 7.91 22.04 1.31
CA GLU A 191 8.69 22.82 2.27
C GLU A 191 8.15 22.63 3.69
N LYS A 192 6.82 22.77 3.88
CA LYS A 192 6.19 22.51 5.17
C LYS A 192 6.20 21.05 5.58
N ILE A 193 5.99 20.11 4.64
CA ILE A 193 5.99 18.67 4.95
C ILE A 193 7.35 18.22 5.49
N TYR A 194 8.44 18.81 4.99
CA TYR A 194 9.82 18.48 5.39
C TYR A 194 10.43 19.46 6.41
N ASP A 195 9.70 20.49 6.84
CA ASP A 195 10.15 21.49 7.82
C ASP A 195 10.62 20.79 9.11
N GLU A 196 11.72 21.26 9.69
CA GLU A 196 12.32 20.71 10.92
C GLU A 196 11.40 20.76 12.15
N LYS A 197 10.36 21.61 12.10
CA LYS A 197 9.30 21.66 13.11
C LYS A 197 8.37 20.45 13.01
N GLU A 198 8.22 19.86 11.83
CA GLU A 198 7.42 18.63 11.60
C GLU A 198 8.24 17.37 11.92
N ARG A 199 8.79 17.29 13.14
CA ARG A 199 9.66 16.19 13.57
C ARG A 199 9.03 14.81 13.41
N THR A 200 7.71 14.71 13.59
CA THR A 200 6.97 13.46 13.40
C THR A 200 7.00 13.00 11.94
N ASN A 201 6.90 13.92 10.98
CA ASN A 201 7.06 13.58 9.56
C ASN A 201 8.45 13.01 9.30
N GLN A 202 9.49 13.71 9.74
CA GLN A 202 10.88 13.29 9.55
C GLN A 202 11.13 11.89 10.10
N GLN A 203 10.73 11.64 11.35
CA GLN A 203 10.86 10.33 11.99
C GLN A 203 10.14 9.22 11.22
N LEU A 204 8.94 9.48 10.71
CA LEU A 204 8.18 8.49 9.93
C LEU A 204 8.86 8.23 8.58
N PHE A 205 9.34 9.27 7.90
CA PHE A 205 10.04 9.10 6.62
C PHE A 205 11.35 8.30 6.78
N ASP A 206 12.11 8.55 7.85
CA ASP A 206 13.32 7.78 8.19
C ASP A 206 13.00 6.30 8.50
N GLN A 207 11.80 6.02 9.00
CA GLN A 207 11.31 4.66 9.24
C GLN A 207 10.76 3.97 7.97
N GLY A 208 10.78 4.66 6.82
CA GLY A 208 10.32 4.13 5.55
C GLY A 208 8.83 4.33 5.28
N TYR A 209 8.15 5.22 6.01
CA TYR A 209 6.80 5.64 5.62
C TYR A 209 6.85 6.45 4.31
N PRO A 210 5.79 6.38 3.47
CA PRO A 210 5.80 7.06 2.19
C PRO A 210 6.00 8.57 2.30
N ALA A 211 6.98 9.08 1.57
CA ALA A 211 7.35 10.50 1.56
C ALA A 211 7.19 11.06 0.13
N PRO A 212 6.53 12.22 -0.05
CA PRO A 212 6.24 12.75 -1.38
C PRO A 212 7.50 13.31 -2.04
N SER A 213 7.84 12.78 -3.21
CA SER A 213 9.07 13.13 -3.94
C SER A 213 9.02 14.46 -4.69
N LYS A 214 7.83 15.00 -4.93
CA LYS A 214 7.60 16.28 -5.62
C LYS A 214 6.32 16.94 -5.11
N ALA A 215 6.18 18.24 -5.38
CA ALA A 215 4.99 19.01 -5.07
C ALA A 215 3.85 18.63 -6.02
N TYR A 216 3.20 17.49 -5.76
CA TYR A 216 2.12 16.99 -6.60
C TYR A 216 0.94 17.97 -6.62
N GLU A 217 0.47 18.29 -7.83
CA GLU A 217 -0.77 19.00 -8.05
C GLU A 217 -1.92 18.00 -8.19
N LEU A 218 -2.86 18.11 -7.26
CA LEU A 218 -4.06 17.31 -7.13
C LEU A 218 -5.23 18.08 -7.71
N VAL A 219 -5.87 17.48 -8.70
CA VAL A 219 -7.00 18.06 -9.43
C VAL A 219 -8.27 17.31 -9.05
N LYS A 220 -9.37 18.03 -8.82
CA LYS A 220 -10.67 17.44 -8.51
C LYS A 220 -11.13 16.53 -9.65
N ASP A 221 -11.79 15.43 -9.33
CA ASP A 221 -12.16 14.36 -10.27
C ASP A 221 -12.93 14.85 -11.50
N SER A 222 -13.74 15.90 -11.35
CA SER A 222 -14.47 16.55 -12.44
C SER A 222 -13.58 17.19 -13.51
N GLU A 223 -12.32 17.48 -13.19
CA GLU A 223 -11.36 18.19 -14.04
C GLU A 223 -10.10 17.36 -14.33
N PHE A 224 -9.92 16.21 -13.67
CA PHE A 224 -8.73 15.39 -13.83
C PHE A 224 -8.68 14.69 -15.19
N LYS A 225 -7.52 14.75 -15.84
CA LYS A 225 -7.23 14.04 -17.09
C LYS A 225 -5.96 13.23 -16.92
N ILE A 226 -6.03 11.95 -17.28
CA ILE A 226 -4.84 11.09 -17.35
C ILE A 226 -3.99 11.58 -18.53
N THR A 227 -2.71 11.82 -18.27
CA THR A 227 -1.75 12.21 -19.31
C THR A 227 -0.86 11.02 -19.60
N GLU A 228 -0.94 10.50 -20.83
CA GLU A 228 -0.12 9.38 -21.32
C GLU A 228 1.37 9.74 -21.33
#